data_AF-A0A2Z4G7Y3-F1
#
_entry.id   AF-A0A2Z4G7Y3-F1
#
_cell.length_a   1.000
_cell.length_b   1.000
_cell.length_c   1.000
_cell.angle_alpha   90.00
_cell.angle_beta   90.00
_cell.angle_gamma   90.00
#
_symmetry.space_group_name_H-M   'P 1'
#
loop_
_entity.id
_entity.type
_entity.pdbx_description
1 polymer ?
#
loop_
_entity_poly.entity_id
_entity_poly.type
_entity_poly.pdbx_seq_one_letter_code
_entity_poly.pdbx_strand_id
1 'polypeptide(L)'
;MMPFLKRIINKTILRTWKPGGTKTYTHYNPTRAYRNFIITTKRYTKDFILITIGIFLAAFGFKGFLLTNHFIDGGATGISLLISALTDIPLHYLIIGVNVPFIILGYIIMGKEFAVKTILAITGLSICLLTVTFPNVTNDNLLVAVFGGFFLGAGIGFAVRGGAVIDGTEVLALFLSKKIGATIGDIILMINVMIFAAAAYFLGVEVALYSMITYMVASKTLDFVVEGIEEYIGVTIVCLHSEEMRQMITETMGHGVTVYNGKRGFGKRGESQAVDIIYTVVTRLEIGKLNSEIEKVDSNAFVVMNSVKDTRGGIVKKRPLH
;
A
#
# COMPACT_ATOMS: atom_id res chain seq x y z
N MET A 1 8.08 -33.64 -7.20
CA MET A 1 7.82 -32.92 -5.93
C MET A 1 8.58 -33.62 -4.81
N MET A 2 9.64 -32.99 -4.27
CA MET A 2 10.60 -33.66 -3.39
C MET A 2 9.93 -34.37 -2.19
N PRO A 3 10.27 -35.64 -1.91
CA PRO A 3 9.66 -36.45 -0.84
C PRO A 3 9.80 -35.83 0.56
N PHE A 4 10.77 -34.94 0.74
CA PHE A 4 11.00 -34.17 1.97
C PHE A 4 9.84 -33.21 2.31
N LEU A 5 9.36 -32.46 1.32
CA LEU A 5 8.21 -31.54 1.47
C LEU A 5 6.94 -32.31 1.82
N LYS A 6 6.70 -33.47 1.19
CA LYS A 6 5.54 -34.32 1.49
C LYS A 6 5.56 -34.83 2.94
N ARG A 7 6.75 -35.13 3.48
CA ARG A 7 6.94 -35.62 4.85
C ARG A 7 6.72 -34.53 5.91
N ILE A 8 7.15 -33.29 5.63
CA ILE A 8 6.88 -32.13 6.47
C ILE A 8 5.39 -31.78 6.44
N ILE A 9 4.78 -31.77 5.25
CA ILE A 9 3.37 -31.49 5.05
C ILE A 9 2.48 -32.49 5.81
N ASN A 10 2.78 -33.80 5.73
CA ASN A 10 2.04 -34.80 6.50
C ASN A 10 2.20 -34.56 8.01
N LYS A 11 3.41 -34.28 8.51
CA LYS A 11 3.64 -34.05 9.95
C LYS A 11 2.94 -32.79 10.47
N THR A 12 2.87 -31.72 9.69
CA THR A 12 2.23 -30.46 10.08
C THR A 12 0.71 -30.57 10.04
N ILE A 13 0.15 -31.20 8.99
CA ILE A 13 -1.29 -31.42 8.85
C ILE A 13 -1.82 -32.41 9.91
N LEU A 14 -1.06 -33.47 10.22
CA LEU A 14 -1.41 -34.44 11.26
C LEU A 14 -1.26 -33.89 12.69
N ARG A 15 -0.44 -32.85 12.92
CA ARG A 15 -0.31 -32.22 14.26
C ARG A 15 -1.48 -31.31 14.62
N THR A 16 -2.12 -30.68 13.63
CA THR A 16 -3.40 -29.96 13.82
C THR A 16 -4.59 -30.90 13.99
N TRP A 17 -4.38 -32.21 13.82
CA TRP A 17 -5.39 -33.26 13.86
C TRP A 17 -5.44 -33.87 15.28
N LYS A 18 -6.05 -33.17 16.24
CA LYS A 18 -6.39 -33.77 17.55
C LYS A 18 -7.57 -34.75 17.35
N PRO A 19 -7.47 -36.03 17.76
CA PRO A 19 -8.59 -36.96 17.70
C PRO A 19 -9.48 -36.71 18.93
N GLY A 20 -10.55 -35.95 18.76
CA GLY A 20 -11.50 -35.70 19.85
C GLY A 20 -12.67 -34.85 19.40
N GLY A 21 -13.74 -35.50 18.94
CA GLY A 21 -15.01 -34.85 18.64
C GLY A 21 -15.65 -35.35 17.37
N THR A 22 -16.66 -36.19 17.52
CA THR A 22 -17.55 -36.76 16.50
C THR A 22 -18.13 -35.70 15.55
N LYS A 23 -17.56 -35.56 14.35
CA LYS A 23 -18.25 -34.95 13.20
C LYS A 23 -18.00 -35.76 11.94
N THR A 24 -19.12 -36.11 11.30
CA THR A 24 -19.30 -36.97 10.14
C THR A 24 -18.30 -36.64 9.02
N TYR A 25 -17.58 -37.68 8.58
CA TYR A 25 -16.47 -37.59 7.65
C TYR A 25 -16.95 -37.41 6.21
N THR A 26 -16.54 -36.32 5.55
CA THR A 26 -16.69 -36.15 4.10
C THR A 26 -15.29 -36.07 3.47
N HIS A 27 -15.02 -36.85 2.42
CA HIS A 27 -13.76 -36.92 1.66
C HIS A 27 -13.31 -35.59 0.99
N TYR A 28 -13.98 -34.48 1.27
CA TYR A 28 -13.78 -33.15 0.69
C TYR A 28 -12.76 -32.27 1.45
N ASN A 29 -12.31 -32.70 2.63
CA ASN A 29 -11.49 -31.88 3.54
C ASN A 29 -9.96 -31.84 3.25
N PRO A 30 -9.29 -32.93 2.80
CA PRO A 30 -7.82 -32.93 2.69
C PRO A 30 -7.26 -32.14 1.49
N THR A 31 -7.97 -32.10 0.36
CA THR A 31 -7.59 -31.30 -0.83
C THR A 31 -7.72 -29.80 -0.56
N ARG A 32 -8.73 -29.38 0.19
CA ARG A 32 -8.89 -27.98 0.62
C ARG A 32 -7.80 -27.57 1.61
N ALA A 33 -7.45 -28.44 2.57
CA ALA A 33 -6.33 -28.20 3.50
C ALA A 33 -4.99 -28.06 2.77
N TYR A 34 -4.71 -28.92 1.79
CA TYR A 34 -3.50 -28.85 0.97
C TYR A 34 -3.44 -27.56 0.12
N ARG A 35 -4.56 -27.18 -0.52
CA ARG A 35 -4.65 -25.94 -1.30
C ARG A 35 -4.48 -24.70 -0.41
N ASN A 36 -5.12 -24.67 0.76
CA ASN A 36 -4.95 -23.60 1.74
C ASN A 36 -3.49 -23.50 2.22
N PHE A 37 -2.83 -24.64 2.48
CA PHE A 37 -1.42 -24.67 2.88
C PHE A 37 -0.53 -24.06 1.80
N ILE A 38 -0.66 -24.48 0.53
CA ILE A 38 0.14 -23.92 -0.57
C ILE A 38 -0.09 -22.41 -0.72
N ILE A 39 -1.35 -21.96 -0.70
CA ILE A 39 -1.68 -20.54 -0.82
C ILE A 39 -1.05 -19.74 0.32
N THR A 40 -1.14 -20.27 1.54
CA THR A 40 -0.62 -19.62 2.75
C THR A 40 0.91 -19.57 2.72
N THR A 41 1.59 -20.66 2.35
CA THR A 41 3.05 -20.68 2.20
C THR A 41 3.52 -19.72 1.12
N LYS A 42 2.87 -19.72 -0.06
CA LYS A 42 3.21 -18.80 -1.15
C LYS A 42 3.05 -17.33 -0.72
N ARG A 43 2.01 -17.03 0.05
CA ARG A 43 1.82 -15.69 0.64
C ARG A 43 2.95 -15.33 1.59
N TYR A 44 3.26 -16.17 2.58
CA TYR A 44 4.34 -15.88 3.54
C TYR A 44 5.71 -15.73 2.87
N THR A 45 6.02 -16.54 1.85
CA THR A 45 7.27 -16.39 1.09
C THR A 45 7.30 -15.07 0.33
N LYS A 46 6.20 -14.69 -0.34
CA LYS A 46 6.08 -13.40 -1.01
C LYS A 46 6.26 -12.25 -0.02
N ASP A 47 5.56 -12.29 1.11
CA ASP A 47 5.63 -11.28 2.17
C ASP A 47 7.08 -11.12 2.68
N PHE A 48 7.76 -12.24 2.95
CA PHE A 48 9.14 -12.24 3.41
C PHE A 48 10.12 -11.63 2.38
N ILE A 49 9.96 -11.95 1.10
CA ILE A 49 10.79 -11.37 0.02
C ILE A 49 10.56 -9.86 -0.07
N LEU A 50 9.30 -9.42 -0.04
CA LEU A 50 8.95 -8.00 -0.09
C LEU A 50 9.52 -7.23 1.11
N ILE A 51 9.37 -7.77 2.33
CA ILE A 51 9.94 -7.16 3.54
C ILE A 51 11.47 -7.08 3.45
N THR A 52 12.12 -8.15 2.97
CA THR A 52 13.59 -8.17 2.84
C THR A 52 14.09 -7.12 1.85
N ILE A 53 13.46 -7.03 0.67
CA ILE A 53 13.77 -5.98 -0.31
C ILE A 53 13.53 -4.59 0.29
N GLY A 54 12.41 -4.44 1.02
CA GLY A 54 12.07 -3.20 1.70
C GLY A 54 13.15 -2.74 2.70
N ILE A 55 13.65 -3.68 3.51
CA ILE A 55 14.74 -3.44 4.47
C ILE A 55 15.99 -2.93 3.77
N PHE A 56 16.44 -3.61 2.70
CA PHE A 56 17.67 -3.21 2.00
C PHE A 56 17.54 -1.83 1.33
N LEU A 57 16.38 -1.53 0.72
CA LEU A 57 16.12 -0.24 0.10
C LEU A 57 16.06 0.89 1.14
N ALA A 58 15.36 0.67 2.26
CA ALA A 58 15.31 1.65 3.35
C ALA A 58 16.70 1.89 3.96
N ALA A 59 17.47 0.82 4.22
CA ALA A 59 18.83 0.92 4.73
C ALA A 59 19.76 1.69 3.77
N PHE A 60 19.62 1.45 2.46
CA PHE A 60 20.34 2.20 1.44
C PHE A 60 19.93 3.67 1.40
N GLY A 61 18.64 3.98 1.49
CA GLY A 61 18.14 5.35 1.62
C GLY A 61 18.75 6.08 2.82
N PHE A 62 18.78 5.43 4.00
CA PHE A 62 19.39 6.01 5.20
C PHE A 62 20.89 6.25 5.05
N LYS A 63 21.68 5.20 4.81
CA LYS A 63 23.15 5.31 4.81
C LYS A 63 23.72 5.98 3.58
N GLY A 64 23.11 5.76 2.42
CA GLY A 64 23.60 6.28 1.14
C GLY A 64 23.29 7.76 0.91
N PHE A 65 22.27 8.30 1.61
CA PHE A 65 21.77 9.65 1.40
C PHE A 65 21.50 10.41 2.72
N LEU A 66 20.48 10.01 3.48
CA LEU A 66 19.95 10.83 4.60
C LEU A 66 20.96 11.09 5.73
N LEU A 67 21.70 10.06 6.14
CA LEU A 67 22.63 10.14 7.28
C LEU A 67 23.84 11.04 7.02
N THR A 68 24.23 11.23 5.77
CA THR A 68 25.40 12.07 5.42
C THR A 68 25.10 13.55 5.65
N ASN A 69 23.89 14.01 5.29
CA ASN A 69 23.51 15.43 5.36
C ASN A 69 22.59 15.75 6.54
N HIS A 70 22.45 14.82 7.51
CA HIS A 70 21.55 14.95 8.66
C HIS A 70 20.10 15.26 8.29
N PHE A 71 19.66 14.80 7.11
CA PHE A 71 18.27 14.96 6.70
C PHE A 71 17.38 13.99 7.45
N ILE A 72 16.18 14.46 7.74
CA ILE A 72 15.20 13.75 8.55
C ILE A 72 14.05 13.32 7.64
N ASP A 73 13.45 12.18 7.95
CA ASP A 73 12.16 11.77 7.39
C ASP A 73 11.00 12.19 8.30
N GLY A 74 9.76 11.90 7.91
CA GLY A 74 8.62 11.95 8.82
C GLY A 74 8.63 10.82 9.85
N GLY A 75 7.73 10.93 10.81
CA GLY A 75 7.34 9.78 11.61
C GLY A 75 8.29 9.32 12.74
N ALA A 76 8.13 8.07 13.17
CA ALA A 76 8.96 7.42 14.19
C ALA A 76 10.42 7.33 13.76
N THR A 77 10.63 7.15 12.46
CA THR A 77 11.97 7.14 11.88
C THR A 77 12.58 8.54 11.83
N GLY A 78 11.78 9.57 11.53
CA GLY A 78 12.17 10.96 11.66
C GLY A 78 12.61 11.34 13.08
N ILE A 79 11.84 10.90 14.10
CA ILE A 79 12.23 11.07 15.50
C ILE A 79 13.57 10.39 15.79
N SER A 80 13.77 9.17 15.27
CA SER A 80 15.02 8.42 15.45
C SER A 80 16.22 9.12 14.80
N LEU A 81 16.04 9.67 13.59
CA LEU A 81 17.06 10.46 12.88
C LEU A 81 17.39 11.76 13.61
N LEU A 82 16.36 12.49 14.08
CA LEU A 82 16.56 13.72 14.85
C LEU A 82 17.38 13.44 16.11
N ILE A 83 17.00 12.42 16.89
CA ILE A 83 17.75 12.05 18.11
C ILE A 83 19.18 11.62 17.75
N SER A 84 19.37 10.86 16.67
CA SER A 84 20.70 10.44 16.21
C SER A 84 21.57 11.60 15.71
N ALA A 85 20.97 12.70 15.24
CA ALA A 85 21.70 13.90 14.83
C ALA A 85 22.08 14.79 16.03
N LEU A 86 21.29 14.75 17.10
CA LEU A 86 21.52 15.54 18.32
C LEU A 86 22.32 14.79 19.39
N THR A 87 22.43 13.47 19.26
CA THR A 87 23.15 12.61 20.20
C THR A 87 24.09 11.68 19.43
N ASP A 88 25.19 11.27 20.04
CA ASP A 88 26.10 10.27 19.44
C ASP A 88 25.54 8.84 19.47
N ILE A 89 24.23 8.68 19.71
CA ILE A 89 23.58 7.37 19.73
C ILE A 89 23.34 6.91 18.29
N PRO A 90 23.86 5.74 17.90
CA PRO A 90 23.65 5.25 16.54
C PRO A 90 22.18 4.99 16.19
N LEU A 91 21.78 5.39 14.98
CA LEU A 91 20.42 5.22 14.46
C LEU A 91 19.85 3.80 14.61
N HIS A 92 20.68 2.76 14.46
CA HIS A 92 20.23 1.37 14.53
C HIS A 92 19.65 0.98 15.91
N TYR A 93 20.11 1.61 17.00
CA TYR A 93 19.50 1.42 18.33
C TYR A 93 18.20 2.20 18.47
N LEU A 94 18.18 3.44 17.98
CA LEU A 94 17.04 4.35 18.10
C LEU A 94 15.83 3.84 17.31
N ILE A 95 16.03 3.29 16.11
CA ILE A 95 14.93 2.73 15.32
C ILE A 95 14.20 1.61 16.08
N ILE A 96 14.91 0.75 16.81
CA ILE A 96 14.24 -0.28 17.62
C ILE A 96 13.51 0.40 18.78
N GLY A 97 14.22 1.21 19.57
CA GLY A 97 13.71 1.82 20.80
C GLY A 97 12.47 2.69 20.56
N VAL A 98 12.53 3.58 19.58
CA VAL A 98 11.43 4.47 19.20
C VAL A 98 10.26 3.67 18.66
N ASN A 99 10.48 2.59 17.90
CA ASN A 99 9.37 1.80 17.34
C ASN A 99 8.69 0.83 18.33
N VAL A 100 9.27 0.53 19.51
CA VAL A 100 8.64 -0.35 20.52
C VAL A 100 7.19 0.01 20.85
N PRO A 101 6.85 1.26 21.25
CA PRO A 101 5.46 1.62 21.54
C PRO A 101 4.52 1.41 20.34
N PHE A 102 5.00 1.65 19.12
CA PHE A 102 4.23 1.46 17.89
C PHE A 102 4.01 -0.03 17.56
N ILE A 103 5.00 -0.89 17.83
CA ILE A 103 4.86 -2.35 17.72
C ILE A 103 3.77 -2.85 18.68
N ILE A 104 3.76 -2.36 19.93
CA ILE A 104 2.76 -2.73 20.93
C ILE A 104 1.36 -2.30 20.47
N LEU A 105 1.22 -1.06 20.00
CA LEU A 105 -0.04 -0.57 19.42
C LEU A 105 -0.46 -1.41 18.20
N GLY A 106 0.49 -1.75 17.32
CA GLY A 106 0.26 -2.58 16.15
C GLY A 106 -0.23 -3.98 16.50
N TYR A 107 0.30 -4.58 17.57
CA TYR A 107 -0.17 -5.85 18.10
C TYR A 107 -1.63 -5.78 18.55
N ILE A 108 -2.00 -4.70 19.26
CA ILE A 108 -3.36 -4.51 19.77
C ILE A 108 -4.35 -4.27 18.63
N ILE A 109 -3.97 -3.51 17.60
CA ILE A 109 -4.88 -3.06 16.53
C ILE A 109 -4.95 -4.06 15.37
N MET A 110 -3.81 -4.57 14.90
CA MET A 110 -3.69 -5.39 13.69
C MET A 110 -3.45 -6.88 14.00
N GLY A 111 -3.17 -7.21 15.27
CA GLY A 111 -2.99 -8.58 15.74
C GLY A 111 -1.56 -9.11 15.64
N LYS A 112 -1.41 -10.37 16.07
CA LYS A 112 -0.10 -11.02 16.28
C LYS A 112 0.72 -11.17 15.01
N GLU A 113 0.10 -11.54 13.89
CA GLU A 113 0.84 -11.81 12.65
C GLU A 113 1.53 -10.54 12.14
N PHE A 114 0.83 -9.40 12.13
CA PHE A 114 1.37 -8.11 11.75
C PHE A 114 2.51 -7.69 12.68
N ALA A 115 2.31 -7.77 14.00
CA ALA A 115 3.33 -7.38 14.97
C ALA A 115 4.64 -8.19 14.82
N VAL A 116 4.56 -9.50 14.60
CA VAL A 116 5.75 -10.34 14.38
C VAL A 116 6.48 -9.93 13.10
N LYS A 117 5.77 -9.69 12.00
CA LYS A 117 6.36 -9.23 10.74
C LYS A 117 7.03 -7.87 10.90
N THR A 118 6.38 -6.94 11.61
CA THR A 118 6.89 -5.60 11.92
C THR A 118 8.13 -5.64 12.81
N ILE A 119 8.15 -6.48 13.85
CA ILE A 119 9.36 -6.70 14.68
C ILE A 119 10.51 -7.22 13.82
N LEU A 120 10.26 -8.20 12.96
CA LEU A 120 11.27 -8.75 12.06
C LEU A 120 11.76 -7.69 11.05
N ALA A 121 10.88 -6.84 10.54
CA ALA A 121 11.23 -5.77 9.62
C ALA A 121 12.13 -4.72 10.29
N ILE A 122 11.72 -4.22 11.46
CA ILE A 122 12.46 -3.21 12.24
C ILE A 122 13.80 -3.75 12.73
N THR A 123 13.81 -4.97 13.26
CA THR A 123 15.06 -5.62 13.73
C THR A 123 15.98 -5.91 12.55
N GLY A 124 15.45 -6.39 11.43
CA GLY A 124 16.21 -6.62 10.21
C GLY A 124 16.80 -5.34 9.63
N LEU A 125 16.05 -4.24 9.66
CA LEU A 125 16.54 -2.91 9.28
C LEU A 125 17.67 -2.45 10.20
N SER A 126 17.51 -2.57 11.52
CA SER A 126 18.56 -2.25 12.49
C SER A 126 19.84 -3.06 12.24
N ILE A 127 19.73 -4.37 12.02
CA ILE A 127 20.87 -5.25 11.70
C ILE A 127 21.50 -4.85 10.37
N CYS A 128 20.71 -4.53 9.34
CA CYS A 128 21.22 -4.09 8.04
C CYS A 128 22.00 -2.77 8.18
N LEU A 129 21.46 -1.82 8.94
CA LEU A 129 22.15 -0.57 9.28
C LEU A 129 23.39 -0.77 10.15
N LEU A 130 23.49 -1.86 10.92
CA LEU A 130 24.71 -2.18 11.66
C LEU A 130 25.79 -2.82 10.77
N THR A 131 25.38 -3.78 9.93
CA THR A 131 26.30 -4.71 9.27
C THR A 131 26.66 -4.36 7.83
N VAL A 132 25.74 -3.72 7.10
CA VAL A 132 25.93 -3.43 5.67
C VAL A 132 26.47 -2.02 5.52
N THR A 133 27.62 -1.89 4.87
CA THR A 133 28.16 -0.60 4.46
C THR A 133 27.61 -0.24 3.09
N PHE A 134 27.06 0.97 2.98
CA PHE A 134 26.64 1.53 1.70
C PHE A 134 27.54 2.72 1.39
N PRO A 135 27.94 2.92 0.12
CA PRO A 135 28.68 4.11 -0.27
C PRO A 135 27.78 5.33 -0.13
N ASN A 136 28.38 6.46 0.25
CA ASN A 136 27.75 7.76 0.06
C ASN A 136 27.64 8.00 -1.45
N VAL A 137 26.41 8.18 -1.94
CA VAL A 137 26.12 8.28 -3.38
C VAL A 137 26.38 9.68 -3.91
N THR A 138 26.04 10.71 -3.14
CA THR A 138 26.16 12.11 -3.54
C THR A 138 26.07 13.02 -2.31
N ASN A 139 26.72 14.18 -2.38
CA ASN A 139 26.65 15.21 -1.35
C ASN A 139 25.72 16.38 -1.73
N ASP A 140 25.17 16.37 -2.95
CA ASP A 140 24.22 17.41 -3.36
C ASP A 140 22.91 17.28 -2.58
N ASN A 141 22.55 18.34 -1.86
CA ASN A 141 21.40 18.34 -0.95
C ASN A 141 20.08 17.99 -1.64
N LEU A 142 19.85 18.48 -2.86
CA LEU A 142 18.60 18.19 -3.56
C LEU A 142 18.55 16.72 -4.01
N LEU A 143 19.64 16.20 -4.56
CA LEU A 143 19.74 14.80 -4.95
C LEU A 143 19.61 13.87 -3.73
N VAL A 144 20.23 14.22 -2.62
CA VAL A 144 20.10 13.48 -1.35
C VAL A 144 18.65 13.45 -0.88
N ALA A 145 17.96 14.58 -0.87
CA ALA A 145 16.58 14.64 -0.43
C ALA A 145 15.64 13.81 -1.33
N VAL A 146 15.77 13.98 -2.65
CA VAL A 146 14.89 13.30 -3.62
C VAL A 146 15.17 11.79 -3.67
N PHE A 147 16.41 11.38 -3.88
CA PHE A 147 16.73 9.94 -4.00
C PHE A 147 16.72 9.23 -2.65
N GLY A 148 17.14 9.90 -1.58
CA GLY A 148 16.98 9.38 -0.21
C GLY A 148 15.51 9.11 0.10
N GLY A 149 14.63 10.07 -0.20
CA GLY A 149 13.19 9.91 -0.06
C GLY A 149 12.64 8.79 -0.94
N PHE A 150 13.05 8.69 -2.20
CA PHE A 150 12.63 7.63 -3.10
C PHE A 150 12.99 6.23 -2.60
N PHE A 151 14.25 5.98 -2.26
CA PHE A 151 14.69 4.67 -1.78
C PHE A 151 14.07 4.32 -0.43
N LEU A 152 13.94 5.30 0.47
CA LEU A 152 13.29 5.12 1.76
C LEU A 152 11.80 4.80 1.60
N GLY A 153 11.07 5.62 0.83
CA GLY A 153 9.65 5.42 0.53
C GLY A 153 9.38 4.10 -0.17
N ALA A 154 10.23 3.70 -1.12
CA ALA A 154 10.16 2.38 -1.74
C ALA A 154 10.39 1.26 -0.71
N GLY A 155 11.38 1.42 0.16
CA GLY A 155 11.68 0.48 1.23
C GLY A 155 10.51 0.25 2.19
N ILE A 156 9.92 1.35 2.69
CA ILE A 156 8.73 1.32 3.53
C ILE A 156 7.56 0.70 2.76
N GLY A 157 7.31 1.13 1.52
CA GLY A 157 6.21 0.63 0.69
C GLY A 157 6.29 -0.88 0.44
N PHE A 158 7.48 -1.43 0.17
CA PHE A 158 7.66 -2.87 0.01
C PHE A 158 7.41 -3.65 1.31
N ALA A 159 7.83 -3.12 2.46
CA ALA A 159 7.52 -3.72 3.76
C ALA A 159 6.01 -3.72 4.04
N VAL A 160 5.34 -2.60 3.77
CA VAL A 160 3.87 -2.45 3.89
C VAL A 160 3.14 -3.45 3.00
N ARG A 161 3.56 -3.65 1.75
CA ARG A 161 3.00 -4.68 0.86
C ARG A 161 3.21 -6.10 1.36
N GLY A 162 4.28 -6.36 2.11
CA GLY A 162 4.51 -7.63 2.81
C GLY A 162 3.72 -7.78 4.12
N GLY A 163 2.94 -6.78 4.50
CA GLY A 163 2.14 -6.76 5.72
C GLY A 163 2.96 -6.50 6.99
N ALA A 164 4.05 -5.73 6.87
CA ALA A 164 4.85 -5.21 7.97
C ALA A 164 4.91 -3.68 7.88
N VAL A 165 5.32 -3.00 8.95
CA VAL A 165 5.61 -1.56 8.91
C VAL A 165 7.05 -1.34 9.38
N ILE A 166 7.74 -0.41 8.70
CA ILE A 166 9.07 0.04 9.13
C ILE A 166 8.94 1.32 9.98
N ASP A 167 8.09 2.25 9.55
CA ASP A 167 7.82 3.50 10.26
C ASP A 167 6.51 3.41 11.05
N GLY A 168 6.61 3.18 12.37
CA GLY A 168 5.46 2.87 13.22
C GLY A 168 4.38 3.95 13.33
N THR A 169 4.64 5.17 12.86
CA THR A 169 3.77 6.33 13.01
C THR A 169 2.40 6.20 12.37
N GLU A 170 2.30 5.44 11.28
CA GLU A 170 1.01 5.14 10.65
C GLU A 170 0.07 4.37 11.60
N VAL A 171 0.64 3.45 12.38
CA VAL A 171 -0.10 2.66 13.39
C VAL A 171 -0.59 3.57 14.52
N LEU A 172 0.23 4.55 14.93
CA LEU A 172 -0.16 5.54 15.92
C LEU A 172 -1.27 6.45 15.39
N ALA A 173 -1.17 6.93 14.15
CA ALA A 173 -2.20 7.76 13.53
C ALA A 173 -3.54 7.00 13.38
N LEU A 174 -3.50 5.71 13.05
CA LEU A 174 -4.66 4.83 13.05
C LEU A 174 -5.29 4.68 14.45
N PHE A 175 -4.48 4.66 15.50
CA PHE A 175 -4.99 4.59 16.87
C PHE A 175 -5.65 5.91 17.31
N LEU A 176 -4.99 7.05 17.06
CA LEU A 176 -5.52 8.37 17.46
C LEU A 176 -6.75 8.77 16.64
N SER A 177 -6.82 8.44 15.35
CA SER A 177 -7.95 8.80 14.48
C SER A 177 -9.26 8.25 15.03
N LYS A 178 -9.25 7.02 15.53
CA LYS A 178 -10.41 6.37 16.17
C LYS A 178 -10.86 7.06 17.47
N LYS A 179 -9.96 7.76 18.16
CA LYS A 179 -10.24 8.38 19.47
C LYS A 179 -10.64 9.85 19.35
N ILE A 180 -10.06 10.57 18.39
CA ILE A 180 -10.19 12.02 18.25
C ILE A 180 -11.17 12.39 17.12
N GLY A 181 -11.52 11.46 16.23
CA GLY A 181 -12.41 11.72 15.09
C GLY A 181 -11.75 12.50 13.94
N ALA A 182 -10.44 12.77 14.05
CA ALA A 182 -9.64 13.35 12.97
C ALA A 182 -9.27 12.28 11.93
N THR A 183 -8.95 12.70 10.69
CA THR A 183 -8.49 11.76 9.67
C THR A 183 -7.07 11.28 10.00
N ILE A 184 -6.70 10.10 9.49
CA ILE A 184 -5.35 9.55 9.66
C ILE A 184 -4.30 10.53 9.09
N GLY A 185 -4.60 11.13 7.94
CA GLY A 185 -3.73 12.11 7.29
C GLY A 185 -3.50 13.35 8.15
N ASP A 186 -4.55 13.89 8.78
CA ASP A 186 -4.42 15.06 9.65
C ASP A 186 -3.49 14.78 10.84
N ILE A 187 -3.56 13.59 11.43
CA ILE A 187 -2.71 13.21 12.56
C ILE A 187 -1.26 13.03 12.12
N ILE A 188 -1.02 12.41 10.96
CA ILE A 188 0.33 12.26 10.40
C ILE A 188 0.93 13.65 10.11
N LEU A 189 0.17 14.55 9.48
CA LEU A 189 0.58 15.93 9.23
C LEU A 189 0.87 16.66 10.55
N MET A 190 -0.03 16.52 11.52
CA MET A 190 0.15 16.70 12.96
C MET A 190 1.60 16.52 13.43
N ILE A 191 1.96 15.24 13.44
CA ILE A 191 3.23 14.74 13.98
C ILE A 191 4.40 15.27 13.16
N ASN A 192 4.30 15.27 11.84
CA ASN A 192 5.39 15.69 10.97
C ASN A 192 5.67 17.20 11.07
N VAL A 193 4.65 18.04 11.24
CA VAL A 193 4.85 19.48 11.49
C VAL A 193 5.65 19.68 12.78
N MET A 194 5.35 18.93 13.84
CA MET A 194 6.13 19.00 15.09
C MET A 194 7.58 18.52 14.89
N ILE A 195 7.80 17.44 14.14
CA ILE A 195 9.15 16.92 13.84
C ILE A 195 9.95 17.95 13.03
N PHE A 196 9.38 18.51 11.96
CA PHE A 196 10.08 19.49 11.12
C PHE A 196 10.29 20.82 11.82
N ALA A 197 9.38 21.25 12.70
CA ALA A 197 9.60 22.42 13.55
C ALA A 197 10.77 22.20 14.51
N ALA A 198 10.87 21.00 15.12
CA ALA A 198 12.01 20.63 15.95
C ALA A 198 13.31 20.57 15.12
N ALA A 199 13.27 20.00 13.91
CA ALA A 199 14.39 19.98 12.99
C ALA A 199 14.86 21.40 12.62
N ALA A 200 13.93 22.31 12.35
CA ALA A 200 14.25 23.71 12.03
C ALA A 200 14.91 24.42 13.21
N TYR A 201 14.47 24.13 14.43
CA TYR A 201 15.01 24.71 15.65
C TYR A 201 16.41 24.18 15.98
N PHE A 202 16.64 22.86 15.87
CA PHE A 202 17.89 22.23 16.31
C PHE A 202 18.94 22.07 15.20
N LEU A 203 18.53 21.79 13.96
CA LEU A 203 19.42 21.52 12.81
C LEU A 203 19.43 22.66 11.78
N GLY A 204 18.54 23.64 11.93
CA GLY A 204 18.40 24.78 11.03
C GLY A 204 17.31 24.62 9.98
N VAL A 205 16.85 25.76 9.46
CA VAL A 205 15.71 25.84 8.55
C VAL A 205 15.96 25.11 7.24
N GLU A 206 17.17 25.19 6.69
CA GLU A 206 17.51 24.51 5.43
C GLU A 206 17.36 22.98 5.52
N VAL A 207 17.88 22.38 6.60
CA VAL A 207 17.75 20.93 6.87
C VAL A 207 16.28 20.54 6.99
N ALA A 208 15.47 21.36 7.66
CA ALA A 208 14.03 21.11 7.78
C ALA A 208 13.30 21.15 6.43
N LEU A 209 13.64 22.12 5.56
CA LEU A 209 13.05 22.22 4.22
C LEU A 209 13.45 21.04 3.33
N TYR A 210 14.71 20.60 3.36
CA TYR A 210 15.14 19.39 2.65
C TYR A 210 14.50 18.12 3.22
N SER A 211 14.29 18.06 4.54
CA SER A 211 13.57 16.96 5.20
C SER A 211 12.11 16.90 4.76
N MET A 212 11.44 18.05 4.58
CA MET A 212 10.09 18.13 4.01
C MET A 212 10.05 17.58 2.58
N ILE A 213 11.00 17.96 1.72
CA ILE A 213 11.12 17.41 0.35
C ILE A 213 11.31 15.90 0.43
N THR A 214 12.22 15.44 1.29
CA THR A 214 12.52 14.02 1.46
C THR A 214 11.28 13.23 1.85
N TYR A 215 10.53 13.72 2.83
CA TYR A 215 9.26 13.11 3.26
C TYR A 215 8.20 13.12 2.16
N MET A 216 8.06 14.23 1.41
CA MET A 216 7.10 14.28 0.29
C MET A 216 7.42 13.23 -0.78
N VAL A 217 8.69 13.08 -1.13
CA VAL A 217 9.13 12.06 -2.11
C VAL A 217 8.96 10.66 -1.54
N ALA A 218 9.29 10.44 -0.27
CA ALA A 218 9.10 9.15 0.40
C ALA A 218 7.63 8.75 0.45
N SER A 219 6.73 9.64 0.88
CA SER A 219 5.29 9.41 0.91
C SER A 219 4.73 9.10 -0.48
N LYS A 220 5.10 9.87 -1.51
CA LYS A 220 4.65 9.59 -2.88
C LYS A 220 5.18 8.26 -3.42
N THR A 221 6.42 7.92 -3.10
CA THR A 221 7.01 6.64 -3.53
C THR A 221 6.38 5.46 -2.79
N LEU A 222 6.08 5.62 -1.49
CA LEU A 222 5.33 4.65 -0.70
C LEU A 222 3.96 4.40 -1.32
N ASP A 223 3.17 5.45 -1.57
CA ASP A 223 1.84 5.35 -2.20
C ASP A 223 1.94 4.60 -3.53
N PHE A 224 2.90 4.98 -4.36
CA PHE A 224 3.16 4.34 -5.65
C PHE A 224 3.52 2.85 -5.52
N VAL A 225 4.35 2.48 -4.54
CA VAL A 225 4.73 1.07 -4.35
C VAL A 225 3.57 0.26 -3.82
N VAL A 226 2.82 0.79 -2.84
CA VAL A 226 1.72 0.10 -2.15
C VAL A 226 0.49 -0.02 -3.04
N GLU A 227 -0.02 1.10 -3.56
CA GLU A 227 -1.24 1.17 -4.35
C GLU A 227 -1.00 0.90 -5.85
N GLY A 228 0.21 1.19 -6.37
CA GLY A 228 0.56 0.99 -7.78
C GLY A 228 0.25 2.20 -8.66
N ILE A 229 0.52 2.05 -9.97
CA ILE A 229 0.26 3.08 -11.01
C ILE A 229 -1.21 3.08 -11.48
N GLU A 230 -1.95 2.00 -11.20
CA GLU A 230 -3.28 1.79 -11.79
C GLU A 230 -4.39 2.38 -10.93
N GLU A 231 -4.73 3.64 -11.21
CA GLU A 231 -6.04 4.17 -10.92
C GLU A 231 -7.04 3.58 -11.92
N TYR A 232 -7.71 2.51 -11.52
CA TYR A 232 -8.94 2.11 -12.19
C TYR A 232 -9.98 3.19 -11.97
N ILE A 233 -10.75 3.48 -13.00
CA ILE A 233 -11.81 4.47 -12.94
C ILE A 233 -13.10 3.76 -13.29
N GLY A 234 -13.99 3.75 -12.32
CA GLY A 234 -15.37 3.32 -12.51
C GLY A 234 -16.10 4.43 -13.23
N VAL A 235 -16.65 4.11 -14.39
CA VAL A 235 -17.37 5.04 -15.24
C VAL A 235 -18.83 4.61 -15.28
N THR A 236 -19.70 5.49 -14.79
CA THR A 236 -21.14 5.35 -14.84
C THR A 236 -21.66 6.24 -15.96
N ILE A 237 -22.32 5.65 -16.95
CA ILE A 237 -22.81 6.32 -18.15
C ILE A 237 -24.33 6.18 -18.18
N VAL A 238 -25.03 7.31 -18.23
CA VAL A 238 -26.48 7.38 -18.41
C VAL A 238 -26.75 8.03 -19.76
N CYS A 239 -27.27 7.26 -20.71
CA CYS A 239 -27.50 7.69 -22.09
C CYS A 239 -28.87 7.21 -22.60
N LEU A 240 -29.30 7.72 -23.76
CA LEU A 240 -30.53 7.26 -24.41
C LEU A 240 -30.31 5.97 -25.21
N HIS A 241 -29.13 5.81 -25.79
CA HIS A 241 -28.76 4.68 -26.65
C HIS A 241 -27.93 3.64 -25.87
N SER A 242 -28.52 3.04 -24.83
CA SER A 242 -27.81 2.15 -23.90
C SER A 242 -27.23 0.88 -24.57
N GLU A 243 -27.94 0.26 -25.49
CA GLU A 243 -27.45 -0.95 -26.17
C GLU A 243 -26.27 -0.68 -27.11
N GLU A 244 -26.31 0.41 -27.86
CA GLU A 244 -25.21 0.81 -28.74
C GLU A 244 -23.96 1.17 -27.93
N MET A 245 -24.15 1.89 -26.82
CA MET A 245 -23.09 2.21 -25.86
C MET A 245 -22.49 0.94 -25.25
N ARG A 246 -23.32 -0.04 -24.89
CA ARG A 246 -22.88 -1.34 -24.38
C ARG A 246 -22.03 -2.09 -25.42
N GLN A 247 -22.49 -2.14 -26.67
CA GLN A 247 -21.75 -2.79 -27.75
C GLN A 247 -20.41 -2.11 -28.01
N MET A 248 -20.39 -0.77 -28.08
CA MET A 248 -19.15 -0.01 -28.25
C MET A 248 -18.11 -0.35 -27.17
N ILE A 249 -18.51 -0.34 -25.89
CA ILE A 249 -17.56 -0.61 -24.79
C ILE A 249 -17.09 -2.08 -24.83
N THR A 250 -17.99 -3.01 -25.15
CA THR A 250 -17.66 -4.44 -25.12
C THR A 250 -16.82 -4.87 -26.34
N GLU A 251 -17.15 -4.38 -27.53
CA GLU A 251 -16.58 -4.84 -28.80
C GLU A 251 -15.44 -3.94 -29.28
N THR A 252 -15.58 -2.61 -29.18
CA THR A 252 -14.56 -1.66 -29.63
C THR A 252 -13.48 -1.42 -28.57
N MET A 253 -13.86 -1.36 -27.29
CA MET A 253 -12.89 -1.18 -26.20
C MET A 253 -12.41 -2.51 -25.58
N GLY A 254 -13.20 -3.59 -25.71
CA GLY A 254 -12.85 -4.90 -25.14
C GLY A 254 -13.02 -4.97 -23.63
N HIS A 255 -13.88 -4.13 -23.04
CA HIS A 255 -14.08 -4.03 -21.60
C HIS A 255 -15.43 -4.60 -21.18
N GLY A 256 -15.47 -5.20 -19.98
CA GLY A 256 -16.71 -5.63 -19.37
C GLY A 256 -17.64 -4.46 -19.04
N VAL A 257 -18.94 -4.68 -19.23
CA VAL A 257 -20.00 -3.75 -18.85
C VAL A 257 -20.96 -4.45 -17.91
N THR A 258 -21.44 -3.71 -16.92
CA THR A 258 -22.62 -4.06 -16.12
C THR A 258 -23.72 -3.05 -16.41
N VAL A 259 -24.93 -3.52 -16.64
CA VAL A 259 -26.09 -2.66 -16.85
C VAL A 259 -26.93 -2.68 -15.57
N TYR A 260 -27.19 -1.50 -15.00
CA TYR A 260 -28.13 -1.32 -13.91
C TYR A 260 -29.46 -0.81 -14.46
N ASN A 261 -30.57 -1.37 -13.99
CA ASN A 261 -31.90 -0.87 -14.31
C ASN A 261 -32.25 0.25 -13.32
N GLY A 262 -32.24 1.49 -13.78
CA GLY A 262 -32.61 2.66 -13.00
C GLY A 262 -33.97 3.22 -13.38
N LYS A 263 -34.43 4.22 -12.62
CA LYS A 263 -35.54 5.09 -13.00
C LYS A 263 -35.05 6.53 -12.98
N ARG A 264 -35.39 7.32 -14.00
CA ARG A 264 -35.11 8.76 -13.97
C ARG A 264 -35.92 9.41 -12.84
N GLY A 265 -35.27 10.33 -12.13
CA GLY A 265 -35.92 11.18 -11.14
C GLY A 265 -37.01 12.04 -11.78
N PHE A 266 -37.91 12.58 -10.96
CA PHE A 266 -39.03 13.41 -11.41
C PHE A 266 -38.54 14.67 -12.15
N GLY A 267 -38.57 14.64 -13.48
CA GLY A 267 -38.57 15.86 -14.28
C GLY A 267 -39.89 16.62 -14.08
N LYS A 268 -39.96 17.89 -14.50
CA LYS A 268 -41.16 18.76 -14.43
C LYS A 268 -42.47 18.16 -15.00
N ARG A 269 -42.42 16.98 -15.64
CA ARG A 269 -43.54 16.28 -16.30
C ARG A 269 -43.98 14.97 -15.62
N GLY A 270 -43.48 14.63 -14.43
CA GLY A 270 -44.09 13.57 -13.62
C GLY A 270 -43.84 12.12 -14.05
N GLU A 271 -43.26 11.86 -15.22
CA GLU A 271 -43.00 10.50 -15.69
C GLU A 271 -41.62 9.98 -15.28
N SER A 272 -41.61 8.87 -14.53
CA SER A 272 -40.41 8.14 -14.14
C SER A 272 -40.15 7.05 -15.18
N GLN A 273 -39.44 7.41 -16.25
CA GLN A 273 -39.04 6.45 -17.29
C GLN A 273 -37.92 5.55 -16.77
N ALA A 274 -38.01 4.25 -17.07
CA ALA A 274 -36.93 3.30 -16.83
C ALA A 274 -35.74 3.68 -17.70
N VAL A 275 -34.53 3.68 -17.12
CA VAL A 275 -33.30 4.04 -17.81
C VAL A 275 -32.20 3.09 -17.41
N ASP A 276 -31.54 2.56 -18.43
CA ASP A 276 -30.36 1.73 -18.25
C ASP A 276 -29.16 2.61 -17.93
N ILE A 277 -28.44 2.23 -16.87
CA ILE A 277 -27.23 2.88 -16.43
C ILE A 277 -26.09 1.90 -16.69
N ILE A 278 -25.16 2.31 -17.55
CA ILE A 278 -24.01 1.50 -17.93
C ILE A 278 -22.88 1.77 -16.96
N TYR A 279 -22.31 0.71 -16.41
CA TYR A 279 -21.13 0.78 -15.57
C TYR A 279 -20.00 -0.04 -16.17
N THR A 280 -18.85 0.59 -16.32
CA THR A 280 -17.62 -0.07 -16.76
C THR A 280 -16.45 0.41 -15.92
N VAL A 281 -15.40 -0.40 -15.87
CA VAL A 281 -14.15 -0.04 -15.21
C VAL A 281 -13.06 -0.02 -16.27
N VAL A 282 -12.42 1.14 -16.42
CA VAL A 282 -11.33 1.35 -17.36
C VAL A 282 -10.09 1.84 -16.62
N THR A 283 -8.93 1.81 -17.28
CA THR A 283 -7.72 2.43 -16.75
C THR A 283 -7.71 3.94 -17.04
N ARG A 284 -6.99 4.73 -16.22
CA ARG A 284 -6.84 6.18 -16.45
C ARG A 284 -6.36 6.56 -17.85
N LEU A 285 -5.51 5.73 -18.46
CA LEU A 285 -5.00 5.94 -19.83
C LEU A 285 -6.08 5.77 -20.90
N GLU A 286 -7.16 5.05 -20.60
CA GLU A 286 -8.23 4.74 -21.55
C GLU A 286 -9.37 5.75 -21.51
N ILE A 287 -9.43 6.65 -20.52
CA ILE A 287 -10.51 7.66 -20.40
C ILE A 287 -10.63 8.51 -21.67
N GLY A 288 -9.50 8.98 -22.21
CA GLY A 288 -9.53 9.83 -23.40
C GLY A 288 -10.20 9.14 -24.59
N LYS A 289 -9.88 7.85 -24.79
CA LYS A 289 -10.51 7.03 -25.82
C LYS A 289 -11.99 6.77 -25.50
N LEU A 290 -12.32 6.41 -24.25
CA LEU A 290 -13.69 6.17 -23.82
C LEU A 290 -14.59 7.39 -24.07
N ASN A 291 -14.17 8.58 -23.64
CA ASN A 291 -14.95 9.81 -23.84
C ASN A 291 -15.17 10.12 -25.32
N SER A 292 -14.14 9.92 -26.15
CA SER A 292 -14.24 10.12 -27.60
C SER A 292 -15.24 9.16 -28.25
N GLU A 293 -15.31 7.91 -27.79
CA GLU A 293 -16.29 6.95 -28.30
C GLU A 293 -17.70 7.18 -27.73
N ILE A 294 -17.82 7.59 -26.46
CA ILE A 294 -19.11 7.99 -25.87
C ILE A 294 -19.72 9.13 -26.67
N GLU A 295 -18.94 10.16 -26.99
CA GLU A 295 -19.41 11.34 -27.72
C GLU A 295 -19.91 11.00 -29.15
N LYS A 296 -19.33 9.98 -29.80
CA LYS A 296 -19.80 9.48 -31.10
C LYS A 296 -21.16 8.79 -31.02
N VAL A 297 -21.42 8.09 -29.91
CA VAL A 297 -22.67 7.34 -29.72
C VAL A 297 -23.78 8.26 -29.19
N ASP A 298 -23.50 9.05 -28.16
CA ASP A 298 -24.46 9.99 -27.57
C ASP A 298 -23.72 11.18 -26.95
N SER A 299 -23.72 12.31 -27.64
CA SER A 299 -23.11 13.56 -27.16
C SER A 299 -23.82 14.15 -25.94
N ASN A 300 -25.04 13.69 -25.61
CA ASN A 300 -25.80 14.11 -24.42
C ASN A 300 -25.71 13.10 -23.27
N ALA A 301 -24.83 12.09 -23.38
CA ALA A 301 -24.61 11.12 -22.32
C ALA A 301 -24.11 11.80 -21.03
N PHE A 302 -24.72 11.45 -19.90
CA PHE A 302 -24.26 11.88 -18.59
C PHE A 302 -23.26 10.86 -18.03
N VAL A 303 -22.01 11.28 -17.86
CA VAL A 303 -20.91 10.42 -17.44
C VAL A 303 -20.39 10.84 -16.07
N VAL A 304 -20.33 9.90 -15.13
CA VAL A 304 -19.76 10.08 -13.80
C VAL A 304 -18.56 9.16 -13.66
N MET A 305 -17.42 9.72 -13.27
CA MET A 305 -16.17 8.99 -13.07
C MET A 305 -15.80 8.98 -11.59
N ASN A 306 -15.51 7.80 -11.05
CA ASN A 306 -15.07 7.61 -9.67
C ASN A 306 -13.76 6.81 -9.66
N SER A 307 -12.82 7.21 -8.81
CA SER A 307 -11.60 6.42 -8.59
C SER A 307 -11.95 5.10 -7.90
N VAL A 308 -11.45 4.00 -8.46
CA VAL A 308 -11.61 2.63 -7.95
C VAL A 308 -10.23 2.13 -7.53
N LYS A 309 -10.07 1.86 -6.23
CA LYS A 309 -8.77 1.45 -5.67
C LYS A 309 -8.29 0.07 -6.11
N ASP A 310 -9.19 -0.89 -6.26
CA ASP A 310 -8.84 -2.26 -6.69
C ASP A 310 -10.09 -2.93 -7.33
N THR A 311 -9.87 -3.80 -8.31
CA THR A 311 -10.93 -4.67 -8.88
C THR A 311 -10.45 -6.12 -8.94
N ARG A 312 -11.35 -7.07 -8.62
CA ARG A 312 -11.04 -8.51 -8.67
C ARG A 312 -12.09 -9.26 -9.46
N GLY A 313 -11.63 -10.01 -10.48
CA GLY A 313 -12.52 -10.69 -11.42
C GLY A 313 -13.02 -9.75 -12.53
N GLY A 314 -13.84 -10.28 -13.45
CA GLY A 314 -14.36 -9.54 -14.60
C GLY A 314 -13.44 -9.55 -15.84
N ILE A 315 -13.99 -9.08 -16.97
CA ILE A 315 -13.24 -8.82 -18.22
C ILE A 315 -12.68 -7.41 -18.12
N VAL A 316 -11.71 -7.23 -17.22
CA VAL A 316 -10.78 -6.10 -17.31
C VAL A 316 -9.56 -6.65 -18.01
N LYS A 317 -9.18 -6.05 -19.14
CA LYS A 317 -8.13 -6.55 -20.02
C LYS A 317 -6.91 -6.98 -19.20
N LYS A 318 -6.63 -8.29 -19.13
CA LYS A 318 -5.45 -8.80 -18.43
C LYS A 318 -4.22 -8.25 -19.15
N ARG A 319 -3.33 -7.58 -18.41
CA ARG A 319 -2.04 -7.15 -18.95
C ARG A 319 -1.36 -8.34 -19.64
N PRO A 320 -0.83 -8.19 -20.88
CA PRO A 320 0.23 -9.06 -21.32
C PRO A 320 1.39 -8.82 -20.34
N LEU A 321 1.75 -9.86 -19.58
CA LEU A 321 2.95 -9.83 -18.75
C LEU A 321 4.14 -9.60 -19.70
N HIS A 322 4.78 -8.43 -19.59
CA HIS A 322 6.14 -8.21 -20.08
C HIS A 322 7.13 -8.57 -18.97
#